data_AF-A0A6M0ATA3-F1
#
_entry.id   AF-A0A6M0ATA3-F1
#
_cell.length_a   1.000
_cell.length_b   1.000
_cell.length_c   1.000
_cell.angle_alpha   90.00
_cell.angle_beta   90.00
_cell.angle_gamma   90.00
#
_symmetry.space_group_name_H-M   'P 1'
#
loop_
_entity.id
_entity.type
_entity.pdbx_description
1 polymer ?
#
loop_
_entity_poly.entity_id
_entity_poly.type
_entity_poly.pdbx_seq_one_letter_code
_entity_poly.pdbx_strand_id
1 'polypeptide(L)' 'MNYFDLSGKIAIVTGVLGKLGPVWSRALLDAGATVVGIDLPLAQVP' A
#
# COMPACT_ATOMS: atom_id res chain seq x y z
N MET A 1 2.99 5.92 -17.44
CA MET A 1 1.51 5.85 -17.55
C MET A 1 0.96 5.64 -16.16
N ASN A 2 0.18 6.58 -15.62
CA ASN A 2 -0.70 6.31 -14.49
C ASN A 2 -2.03 5.82 -15.06
N TYR A 3 -2.26 4.50 -14.99
CA TYR A 3 -3.49 3.89 -15.48
C TYR A 3 -4.72 4.24 -14.61
N PHE A 4 -4.50 4.76 -13.40
CA PHE A 4 -5.52 5.13 -12.44
C PHE A 4 -5.11 6.40 -11.69
N ASP A 5 -6.08 7.28 -11.45
CA ASP A 5 -5.94 8.44 -10.55
C ASP A 5 -6.74 8.16 -9.27
N LEU A 6 -6.02 8.04 -8.16
CA LEU A 6 -6.56 7.78 -6.83
C LEU A 6 -6.47 9.01 -5.92
N SER A 7 -6.24 10.19 -6.48
CA SER A 7 -6.20 11.45 -5.73
C SER A 7 -7.45 11.64 -4.87
N GLY A 8 -7.24 11.96 -3.59
CA GLY A 8 -8.32 12.13 -2.62
C GLY A 8 -8.99 10.82 -2.16
N LYS A 9 -8.47 9.65 -2.53
CA LYS A 9 -8.89 8.35 -2.01
C LYS A 9 -7.97 7.88 -0.88
N ILE A 10 -8.55 7.14 0.06
CA ILE A 10 -7.80 6.42 1.10
C ILE A 10 -7.78 4.94 0.72
N ALA A 11 -6.60 4.34 0.68
CA ALA A 11 -6.41 2.92 0.46
C ALA A 11 -5.88 2.25 1.74
N ILE A 12 -6.61 1.25 2.25
CA ILE A 12 -6.16 0.42 3.38
C ILE A 12 -5.41 -0.78 2.81
N VAL A 13 -4.16 -0.96 3.23
CA VAL A 13 -3.33 -2.11 2.84
C VAL A 13 -3.12 -2.99 4.06
N THR A 14 -3.68 -4.19 4.03
CA THR A 14 -3.42 -5.23 5.04
C THR A 14 -2.19 -6.05 4.63
N GLY A 15 -1.38 -6.49 5.61
CA GLY A 15 -0.11 -7.15 5.31
C GLY A 15 0.91 -6.19 4.68
N VAL A 16 0.86 -4.91 5.04
CA VAL A 16 1.65 -3.82 4.44
C VAL A 16 3.16 -4.01 4.56
N LEU A 17 3.63 -4.74 5.57
CA LEU A 17 5.03 -5.07 5.80
C LEU A 17 5.45 -6.39 5.14
N GLY A 18 4.50 -7.19 4.64
CA GLY A 18 4.75 -8.46 3.96
C GLY A 18 5.42 -8.32 2.59
N LYS A 19 5.68 -9.42 1.89
CA LYS A 19 6.42 -9.43 0.60
C LYS A 19 5.93 -8.39 -0.42
N LEU A 20 4.64 -8.44 -0.74
CA LEU A 20 4.05 -7.54 -1.75
C LEU A 20 3.43 -6.28 -1.13
N GLY A 21 3.30 -6.21 0.20
CA GLY A 21 2.72 -5.05 0.89
C GLY A 21 3.36 -3.73 0.47
N PRO A 22 4.70 -3.60 0.55
CA PRO A 22 5.41 -2.39 0.14
C PRO A 22 5.28 -2.09 -1.35
N VAL A 23 5.22 -3.13 -2.20
CA VAL A 23 5.07 -2.98 -3.66
C VAL A 23 3.70 -2.38 -3.99
N TRP A 24 2.63 -2.91 -3.39
CA TRP A 24 1.28 -2.41 -3.59
C TRP A 24 1.08 -1.03 -2.97
N SER A 25 1.58 -0.81 -1.75
CA SER A 25 1.56 0.52 -1.12
C SER A 25 2.24 1.55 -2.00
N ARG A 26 3.38 1.21 -2.61
CA ARG A 26 4.07 2.13 -3.51
C ARG A 26 3.26 2.44 -4.76
N ALA A 27 2.69 1.42 -5.41
CA ALA A 27 1.85 1.63 -6.58
C ALA A 27 0.62 2.51 -6.28
N LEU A 28 -0.01 2.32 -5.12
CA LEU A 28 -1.15 3.13 -4.68
C LEU A 28 -0.76 4.58 -4.38
N LEU A 29 0.40 4.78 -3.74
CA LEU A 29 0.96 6.11 -3.50
C LEU A 29 1.30 6.82 -4.83
N ASP A 30 1.95 6.13 -5.76
CA ASP A 30 2.31 6.67 -7.07
C ASP A 30 1.05 7.01 -7.92
N ALA A 31 -0.08 6.36 -7.65
CA ALA A 31 -1.39 6.68 -8.21
C ALA A 31 -2.14 7.83 -7.50
N GLY A 32 -1.58 8.40 -6.41
CA GLY A 32 -2.14 9.56 -5.71
C GLY A 32 -3.01 9.26 -4.49
N ALA A 33 -3.10 7.99 -4.06
CA ALA A 33 -3.86 7.64 -2.86
C ALA A 33 -3.13 8.03 -1.56
N THR A 34 -3.89 8.30 -0.50
CA THR A 34 -3.38 8.22 0.88
C THR A 34 -3.42 6.77 1.34
N VAL A 35 -2.27 6.18 1.69
CA VAL A 35 -2.19 4.77 2.09
C VAL A 35 -2.14 4.64 3.60
N VAL A 36 -3.03 3.81 4.17
CA VAL A 36 -3.00 3.39 5.58
C VAL A 36 -2.62 1.91 5.63
N GLY A 37 -1.44 1.64 6.18
CA GLY A 37 -0.93 0.28 6.35
C GLY A 37 -1.39 -0.35 7.66
N ILE A 38 -1.86 -1.60 7.59
CA ILE A 38 -2.21 -2.42 8.75
C ILE A 38 -1.46 -3.73 8.63
N ASP A 39 -0.79 -4.14 9.71
CA ASP A 39 -0.14 -5.43 9.79
C ASP A 39 -0.23 -6.03 11.19
N LEU A 40 0.06 -7.33 11.27
CA LEU A 40 0.28 -7.99 12.55
C LEU A 40 1.61 -7.52 13.15
N PRO A 41 1.69 -7.38 14.49
CA PRO A 41 2.96 -7.11 15.16
C PRO A 41 3.94 -8.24 14.84
N LEU A 42 5.14 -7.88 14.38
CA LEU A 42 6.21 -8.80 13.96
C LEU A 42 5.97 -9.55 12.65
N ALA A 43 5.34 -8.94 11.64
CA ALA A 43 5.37 -9.48 10.28
C ALA A 43 6.82 -9.73 9.82
N GLN A 44 7.27 -10.99 9.94
CA GLN A 44 8.58 -11.43 9.51
C GLN A 44 8.49 -11.76 8.03
N VAL A 45 9.11 -10.91 7.21
CA VAL A 45 9.40 -11.28 5.83
C VAL A 45 10.66 -12.13 5.85
N PRO A 46 10.61 -13.40 5.40
CA PRO A 46 11.81 -14.22 5.26
C PRO A 46 12.76 -13.64 4.20
#